data_AF-C3QN51-F1
#
_entry.id   AF-C3QN51-F1
#
_cell.length_a   1.000
_cell.length_b   1.000
_cell.length_c   1.000
_cell.angle_alpha   90.00
_cell.angle_beta   90.00
_cell.angle_gamma   90.00
#
_symmetry.space_group_name_H-M   'P 1'
#
loop_
_entity.id
_entity.type
_entity.pdbx_description
1 polymer ?
#
loop_
_entity_poly.entity_id
_entity_poly.type
_entity_poly.pdbx_seq_one_letter_code
_entity_poly.pdbx_strand_id
1 'polypeptide(L)' 'MEKLETLHGVVFDGLTKFTDYTFFGKFIENGMITGESWSVTKCGYNPTFQNMKDKQYTQQD' A
#
# COMPACT_ATOMS: atom_id res chain seq x y z
N MET A 1 -6.85 -22.02 1.43
CA MET A 1 -6.23 -20.76 0.98
C MET A 1 -5.29 -20.34 2.11
N GLU A 2 -3.98 -20.40 1.90
CA GLU A 2 -3.03 -19.94 2.91
C GLU A 2 -3.23 -18.44 3.12
N LYS A 3 -3.29 -18.01 4.39
CA LYS A 3 -3.30 -16.58 4.72
C LYS A 3 -1.87 -16.07 4.58
N LEU A 4 -1.71 -14.93 3.92
CA LEU A 4 -0.47 -14.18 4.01
C LEU A 4 -0.33 -13.69 5.47
N GLU A 5 0.57 -14.30 6.23
CA GLU A 5 0.82 -13.96 7.64
C GLU A 5 1.90 -12.89 7.80
N THR A 6 2.85 -12.82 6.88
CA THR A 6 3.98 -11.89 6.90
C THR A 6 4.20 -11.24 5.55
N LEU A 7 4.61 -9.96 5.55
CA LEU A 7 4.92 -9.19 4.36
C LEU A 7 6.05 -8.20 4.68
N HIS A 8 7.16 -8.27 3.95
CA HIS A 8 8.36 -7.47 4.26
C HIS A 8 8.43 -6.13 3.50
N GLY A 9 7.63 -5.98 2.45
CA GLY A 9 7.64 -4.79 1.60
C GLY A 9 6.86 -5.00 0.31
N VAL A 10 6.53 -3.90 -0.36
CA VAL A 10 5.80 -3.90 -1.63
C VAL A 10 6.27 -2.77 -2.55
N VAL A 11 6.37 -3.08 -3.83
CA VAL A 11 6.67 -2.12 -4.89
C VAL A 11 5.61 -2.27 -5.98
N PHE A 12 4.97 -1.16 -6.33
CA PHE A 12 4.02 -1.07 -7.44
C PHE A 12 4.56 -0.08 -8.48
N ASP A 13 4.67 -0.52 -9.73
CA ASP A 13 5.08 0.32 -10.86
C ASP A 13 4.18 0.08 -12.07
N GLY A 14 3.65 1.15 -12.66
CA GLY A 14 2.95 1.13 -13.94
C GLY A 14 1.55 0.49 -13.92
N LEU A 15 0.98 0.17 -12.76
CA LEU A 15 -0.36 -0.40 -12.64
C LEU A 15 -1.42 0.71 -12.71
N THR A 16 -1.64 1.25 -13.91
CA THR A 16 -2.51 2.42 -14.16
C THR A 16 -3.96 2.26 -13.72
N LYS A 17 -4.44 1.01 -13.55
CA LYS A 17 -5.80 0.71 -13.04
C LYS A 17 -5.84 0.36 -11.56
N PHE A 18 -4.70 0.28 -10.88
CA PHE A 18 -4.63 -0.07 -9.47
C PHE A 18 -4.80 1.21 -8.64
N THR A 19 -5.89 1.27 -7.87
CA THR A 19 -6.33 2.48 -7.15
C THR A 19 -6.69 2.24 -5.68
N ASP A 20 -6.77 0.98 -5.25
CA ASP A 20 -7.21 0.59 -3.90
C ASP A 20 -6.12 -0.23 -3.20
N TYR A 21 -5.60 0.32 -2.11
CA TYR A 21 -4.53 -0.26 -1.31
C TYR A 21 -5.02 -0.79 0.04
N THR A 22 -6.34 -0.90 0.27
CA THR A 22 -6.95 -1.25 1.56
C THR A 22 -6.41 -2.55 2.14
N PHE A 23 -6.15 -3.54 1.29
CA PHE A 23 -5.59 -4.84 1.70
C PHE A 23 -4.26 -4.69 2.47
N PHE A 24 -3.46 -3.66 2.14
CA PHE A 24 -2.15 -3.43 2.73
C PHE A 24 -2.20 -2.71 4.07
N GLY A 25 -3.32 -2.06 4.43
CA GLY A 25 -3.47 -1.30 5.67
C GLY A 25 -3.08 -2.11 6.92
N LYS A 26 -3.52 -3.36 7.02
CA LYS A 26 -3.19 -4.24 8.17
C LYS A 26 -1.68 -4.50 8.33
N PHE A 27 -0.92 -4.52 7.25
CA PHE A 27 0.52 -4.75 7.30
C PHE A 27 1.30 -3.48 7.65
N ILE A 28 0.74 -2.31 7.30
CA ILE A 28 1.22 -0.99 7.75
C ILE A 28 0.96 -0.83 9.26
N GLU A 29 -0.27 -1.11 9.71
CA GLU A 29 -0.68 -0.98 11.12
C GLU A 29 0.12 -1.91 12.04
N ASN A 30 0.45 -3.12 11.57
CA ASN A 30 1.27 -4.08 12.33
C ASN A 30 2.79 -3.83 12.21
N GLY A 31 3.22 -2.74 11.56
CA GLY A 31 4.63 -2.38 11.41
C GLY A 31 5.46 -3.30 10.50
N MET A 32 4.80 -4.17 9.74
CA MET A 32 5.47 -5.10 8.81
C MET A 32 5.92 -4.40 7.52
N ILE A 33 5.15 -3.41 7.06
CA ILE A 33 5.57 -2.47 6.02
C ILE A 33 5.90 -1.13 6.69
N THR A 34 7.07 -0.59 6.36
CA THR A 34 7.55 0.73 6.79
C THR A 34 7.70 1.65 5.58
N GLY A 35 8.03 2.93 5.81
CA GLY A 35 8.28 3.88 4.73
C GLY A 35 9.40 3.45 3.78
N GLU A 36 10.39 2.70 4.27
CA GLU A 36 11.50 2.16 3.46
C GLU A 36 11.07 1.00 2.56
N SER A 37 10.00 0.28 2.95
CA SER A 37 9.50 -0.89 2.24
C SER A 37 8.17 -0.66 1.51
N TRP A 38 7.83 0.62 1.28
CA TRP A 38 6.66 1.05 0.53
C TRP A 38 7.06 1.91 -0.68
N SER A 39 6.75 1.45 -1.89
CA SER A 39 6.92 2.24 -3.10
C SER A 39 5.74 2.06 -4.06
N VAL A 40 5.13 3.18 -4.46
CA VAL A 40 4.07 3.22 -5.46
C VAL A 40 4.42 4.29 -6.48
N THR A 41 4.55 3.90 -7.74
CA THR A 41 4.87 4.81 -8.83
C THR A 41 4.02 4.50 -10.06
N LYS A 42 3.59 5.53 -10.79
CA LYS A 42 2.84 5.41 -12.05
C LYS A 42 1.60 4.52 -11.98
N CYS A 43 0.97 4.42 -10.81
CA CYS A 43 -0.28 3.70 -10.60
C CYS A 43 -1.49 4.65 -10.72
N GLY A 44 -2.69 4.08 -10.81
CA GLY A 44 -3.94 4.85 -10.91
C GLY A 44 -4.14 5.79 -9.71
N TYR A 45 -3.71 5.35 -8.53
CA TYR A 45 -3.51 6.18 -7.35
C TYR A 45 -2.10 5.93 -6.81
N ASN A 46 -1.37 6.99 -6.40
CA ASN A 46 0.00 6.88 -5.89
C ASN A 46 0.07 7.35 -4.42
N PRO A 47 -0.49 6.59 -3.46
CA PRO A 47 -0.41 6.92 -2.05
C PRO A 47 1.04 6.90 -1.56
N THR A 48 1.41 7.94 -0.83
CA THR A 48 2.62 7.94 0.01
C THR A 48 2.42 7.01 1.21
N PHE A 49 3.52 6.63 1.86
CA PHE A 49 3.43 5.89 3.13
C PHE A 49 2.62 6.65 4.21
N GLN A 50 2.68 7.99 4.22
CA GLN A 50 1.88 8.82 5.13
C GLN A 50 0.38 8.68 4.83
N ASN A 51 -0.03 8.70 3.55
CA ASN A 51 -1.42 8.45 3.16
C ASN A 51 -1.91 7.10 3.70
N MET A 52 -1.07 6.06 3.63
CA MET A 52 -1.39 4.74 4.17
C MET A 52 -1.59 4.76 5.69
N LYS A 53 -0.73 5.48 6.43
CA LYS A 53 -0.91 5.66 7.89
C LYS A 53 -2.19 6.42 8.23
N ASP A 54 -2.55 7.39 7.40
CA ASP A 54 -3.75 8.21 7.56
C ASP A 54 -5.02 7.53 7.02
N LYS A 55 -4.92 6.25 6.65
CA LYS A 55 -6.01 5.41 6.12
C LYS A 55 -6.61 5.91 4.81
N GLN A 56 -5.86 6.71 4.06
CA GLN A 56 -6.20 7.18 2.72
C GLN A 56 -5.78 6.11 1.69
N TYR A 57 -6.48 4.97 1.72
CA TYR A 57 -6.14 3.80 0.90
C TYR A 57 -6.59 3.91 -0.56
N THR A 58 -7.50 4.85 -0.84
CA THR A 58 -8.05 5.12 -2.16
C THR A 58 -7.91 6.60 -2.48
N GLN A 59 -7.89 6.93 -3.77
CA GLN A 59 -7.99 8.31 -4.23
C GLN A 59 -9.25 8.96 -3.63
N GLN A 60 -9.07 10.15 -3.04
CA GLN A 60 -10.17 10.98 -2.59
C GLN A 60 -10.57 11.90 -3.75
N ASP A 61 -11.87 12.13 -3.92
CA ASP A 61 -12.43 13.07 -4.89
C ASP A 61 -12.22 14.54 -4.46
#